data_AF-A0AAD5PUT1-F1
#
_entry.id   AF-A0AAD5PUT1-F1
#
_cell.length_a   1.000
_cell.length_b   1.000
_cell.length_c   1.000
_cell.angle_alpha   90.00
_cell.angle_beta   90.00
_cell.angle_gamma   90.00
#
_symmetry.space_group_name_H-M   'P 1'
#
loop_
_entity.id
_entity.type
_entity.pdbx_description
1 polymer ?
#
loop_
_entity_poly.entity_id
_entity_poly.type
_entity_poly.pdbx_seq_one_letter_code
_entity_poly.pdbx_strand_id
1 'polypeptide(L)' 'MRSLLILFFCIAFVAVLADAQLLGSNPCTFGPAFWCASLANAQRCGDGAVAHCNRVGWQVAG' A
#
# COMPACT_ATOMS: atom_id res chain seq x y z
N MET A 1 -19.85 -29.66 20.49
CA MET A 1 -20.12 -28.27 20.90
C MET A 1 -18.83 -27.43 21.00
N ARG A 2 -17.82 -27.84 21.78
CA ARG A 2 -16.54 -27.11 21.90
C ARG A 2 -15.72 -27.03 20.58
N SER A 3 -15.64 -28.10 19.80
CA SER A 3 -14.95 -28.06 18.48
C SER A 3 -15.63 -27.14 17.47
N LEU A 4 -16.96 -27.01 17.51
CA LEU A 4 -17.70 -26.11 16.61
C LEU A 4 -17.42 -24.64 16.95
N LEU A 5 -17.27 -24.32 18.24
CA LEU A 5 -16.91 -22.97 18.68
C LEU A 5 -15.48 -22.59 18.24
N ILE A 6 -14.52 -23.52 18.30
CA ILE A 6 -13.15 -23.28 17.81
C ILE A 6 -13.14 -23.04 16.30
N LEU A 7 -13.85 -23.87 15.53
CA LEU A 7 -13.99 -23.67 14.08
C LEU A 7 -14.64 -22.33 13.75
N PHE A 8 -15.69 -21.94 14.47
CA PHE A 8 -16.36 -20.65 14.30
C PHE A 8 -15.44 -19.47 14.60
N PHE A 9 -14.67 -19.54 15.69
CA PHE A 9 -13.66 -18.52 16.03
C PHE A 9 -12.53 -18.46 15.00
N CYS A 10 -12.04 -19.59 14.49
CA CYS A 10 -11.03 -19.61 13.43
C CYS A 10 -11.55 -18.98 12.14
N ILE A 11 -12.79 -19.30 11.73
CA ILE A 11 -13.39 -18.75 10.50
C ILE A 11 -13.60 -17.24 10.63
N ALA A 12 -14.12 -16.77 11.78
CA ALA A 12 -14.30 -15.36 12.05
C ALA A 12 -12.97 -14.59 12.09
N PHE A 13 -11.91 -15.19 12.67
CA PHE A 13 -10.58 -14.59 12.73
C PHE A 13 -9.96 -14.43 11.34
N VAL A 14 -10.06 -15.43 10.46
CA VAL A 14 -9.53 -15.38 9.09
C VAL A 14 -10.23 -14.30 8.25
N ALA A 15 -11.54 -14.12 8.40
CA ALA A 15 -12.30 -13.14 7.63
C ALA A 15 -11.89 -11.68 7.92
N VAL A 16 -11.43 -11.38 9.13
CA VAL A 16 -10.99 -10.03 9.54
C VAL A 16 -9.65 -9.62 8.90
N LEU A 17 -8.83 -10.58 8.44
CA LEU A 17 -7.49 -10.34 7.91
C LEU A 17 -7.44 -10.15 6.38
N ALA A 18 -8.56 -10.35 5.68
CA ALA A 18 -8.60 -10.34 4.22
C ALA A 18 -8.97 -8.95 3.66
N ASP A 19 -8.10 -7.94 3.84
CA ASP A 19 -8.16 -6.70 3.07
C ASP A 19 -7.46 -6.92 1.72
N ALA A 20 -8.15 -7.59 0.80
CA ALA A 20 -7.65 -7.86 -0.54
C ALA A 20 -7.76 -6.59 -1.39
N GLN A 21 -6.88 -5.62 -1.14
CA GLN A 21 -6.76 -4.43 -1.98
C GLN A 21 -6.38 -4.86 -3.40
N LEU A 22 -7.23 -4.57 -4.39
CA LEU A 22 -7.04 -4.98 -5.77
C LEU A 22 -5.66 -4.54 -6.28
N LEU A 23 -4.89 -5.45 -6.89
CA LEU A 23 -3.60 -5.12 -7.48
C LEU A 23 -3.77 -3.96 -8.48
N GLY A 24 -2.96 -2.91 -8.31
CA GLY A 24 -3.02 -1.70 -9.15
C GLY A 24 -4.03 -0.64 -8.73
N SER A 25 -4.85 -0.87 -7.70
CA SER A 25 -5.73 0.17 -7.13
C SER A 25 -4.96 1.24 -6.35
N ASN A 26 -3.78 0.89 -5.83
CA ASN A 26 -2.91 1.82 -5.14
C ASN A 26 -1.89 2.42 -6.12
N PRO A 27 -2.00 3.72 -6.47
CA PRO A 27 -1.07 4.35 -7.41
C PRO A 27 0.38 4.38 -6.89
N CYS A 28 0.60 4.21 -5.59
CA CYS A 28 1.95 4.08 -5.04
C CYS A 28 2.67 2.80 -5.45
N THR A 29 1.95 1.78 -5.95
CA THR A 29 2.57 0.57 -6.50
C THR A 29 3.05 0.75 -7.94
N PHE A 30 2.80 1.90 -8.57
CA PHE A 30 3.31 2.20 -9.91
C PHE A 30 4.82 2.52 -9.91
N GLY A 31 5.39 2.87 -8.74
CA GLY A 31 6.83 3.04 -8.53
C GLY A 31 7.40 4.45 -8.83
N PRO A 32 8.75 4.58 -8.90
CA PRO A 32 9.57 5.79 -9.19
C PRO A 32 8.96 6.82 -10.12
N ALA A 33 8.46 6.38 -11.26
CA ALA A 33 7.89 7.27 -12.24
C ALA A 33 6.65 8.02 -11.72
N PHE A 34 5.80 7.40 -10.89
CA PHE A 34 4.58 8.03 -10.39
C PHE A 34 4.83 8.96 -9.20
N TRP A 35 5.42 8.44 -8.13
CA TRP A 35 5.63 9.19 -6.89
C TRP A 35 6.68 10.30 -7.05
N CYS A 36 7.72 10.16 -7.88
CA CYS A 36 8.71 11.22 -8.10
C CYS A 36 8.34 12.20 -9.23
N ALA A 37 7.15 12.07 -9.84
CA ALA A 37 6.63 13.06 -10.78
C ALA A 37 6.17 14.36 -10.10
N SER A 38 5.82 14.31 -8.81
CA SER A 38 5.46 15.51 -8.04
C SER A 38 5.55 15.25 -6.54
N LEU A 39 5.83 16.31 -5.77
CA LEU A 39 5.84 16.22 -4.30
C LEU A 39 4.49 15.72 -3.75
N ALA A 40 3.38 16.12 -4.37
CA ALA A 40 2.04 15.67 -3.98
C ALA A 40 1.88 14.14 -4.14
N ASN A 41 2.38 13.54 -5.22
CA ASN A 41 2.32 12.09 -5.39
C ASN A 41 3.21 11.38 -4.36
N ALA A 42 4.41 11.88 -4.10
CA ALA A 42 5.30 11.33 -3.08
C ALA A 42 4.67 11.38 -1.69
N GLN A 43 4.10 12.52 -1.28
CA GLN A 43 3.45 12.67 0.02
C GLN A 43 2.25 11.72 0.19
N ARG A 44 1.45 11.53 -0.87
CA ARG A 44 0.36 10.55 -0.87
C ARG A 44 0.84 9.10 -0.68
N CYS A 45 2.08 8.82 -1.06
CA CYS A 45 2.72 7.51 -0.91
C CYS A 45 3.59 7.36 0.35
N GLY A 46 3.74 8.43 1.14
CA GLY A 46 4.43 8.44 2.43
C GLY A 46 5.88 8.94 2.38
N ASP A 47 6.47 9.12 3.55
CA ASP A 47 7.79 9.77 3.71
C ASP A 47 8.93 8.99 3.03
N GLY A 48 8.82 7.66 2.93
CA GLY A 48 9.77 6.84 2.19
C GLY A 48 9.84 7.21 0.70
N ALA A 49 8.71 7.62 0.11
CA ALA A 49 8.65 8.14 -1.26
C ALA A 49 9.40 9.45 -1.39
N VAL A 50 9.10 10.40 -0.50
CA VAL A 50 9.70 11.72 -0.48
C VAL A 50 11.22 11.61 -0.29
N ALA A 51 11.66 10.78 0.65
CA ALA A 51 13.06 10.50 0.90
C ALA A 51 13.77 9.87 -0.31
N HIS A 52 13.09 8.94 -1.01
CA HIS A 52 13.62 8.35 -2.23
C HIS A 52 13.82 9.42 -3.30
N CYS A 53 12.80 10.21 -3.63
CA CYS A 53 12.89 11.24 -4.68
C CYS A 53 13.92 12.32 -4.34
N ASN A 54 14.04 12.72 -3.07
CA ASN A 54 15.09 13.65 -2.63
C ASN A 54 16.51 13.08 -2.78
N ARG A 55 16.67 11.76 -2.64
CA ARG A 55 17.98 11.08 -2.81
C ARG A 55 18.34 10.88 -4.27
N VAL A 56 17.40 10.36 -5.08
CA VAL A 56 17.67 9.92 -6.46
C VAL A 56 17.39 11.00 -7.50
N GLY A 57 16.69 12.06 -7.13
CA GLY A 57 16.27 13.13 -8.02
C GLY A 57 14.79 13.05 -8.39
N TRP A 58 14.18 14.22 -8.55
CA TRP A 58 12.80 14.37 -9.00
C TRP A 58 12.71 14.20 -10.52
N GLN A 59 11.61 13.63 -11.01
CA GLN A 59 11.32 13.60 -12.44
C GLN A 59 10.88 15.01 -12.84
N VAL A 60 11.83 15.85 -13.26
CA VAL A 60 11.53 17.15 -13.85
C VAL A 60 10.87 16.91 -15.20
N ALA A 61 9.57 17.14 -15.29
CA ALA A 61 8.90 17.25 -16.57
C ALA A 61 9.43 18.54 -17.22
N GLY A 62 10.39 18.38 -18.14
CA GLY A 62 10.88 19.46 -19.00
C GLY A 62 9.83 19.87 -20.01
#